data_AF-X1JMD3-F1
#
_entry.id   AF-X1JMD3-F1
#
_cell.length_a   1.000
_cell.length_b   1.000
_cell.length_c   1.000
_cell.angle_alpha   90.00
_cell.angle_beta   90.00
_cell.angle_gamma   90.00
#
_symmetry.space_group_name_H-M   'P 1'
#
loop_
_entity.id
_entity.type
_entity.pdbx_description
1 polymer ?
#
loop_
_entity_poly.entity_id
_entity_poly.type
_entity_poly.pdbx_seq_one_letter_code
_entity_poly.pdbx_strand_id
1 'polypeptide(L)'
;MKRFLKSFRYGEKGFTLIELLVVVAILGVLAAVVVPNVGRFMGAGTVEAANTEAHNVQTAVLAYMVDNSLSTITNGGEVGPSVDIPSSPDYTGTTVKSFITGILQAKYTISPEGEITGATTTDVTDSKWTGLSWDATKGWYK
;
A
#
# COMPACT_ATOMS: atom_id res chain seq x y z
N MET A 1 25.87 67.91 24.61
CA MET A 1 24.84 67.01 24.05
C MET A 1 25.55 65.77 23.50
N LYS A 2 25.04 64.58 23.85
CA LYS A 2 25.76 63.29 23.83
C LYS A 2 26.08 62.78 22.41
N ARG A 3 27.33 62.32 22.21
CA ARG A 3 27.80 61.61 21.01
C ARG A 3 27.04 60.30 20.83
N PHE A 4 26.34 60.14 19.72
CA PHE A 4 25.81 58.86 19.26
C PHE A 4 26.92 58.09 18.53
N LEU A 5 27.71 57.30 19.28
CA LEU A 5 28.59 56.29 18.70
C LEU A 5 27.73 55.10 18.24
N LYS A 6 27.45 55.04 16.94
CA LYS A 6 26.77 53.91 16.30
C LYS A 6 27.77 52.77 16.15
N SER A 7 27.63 51.74 16.99
CA SER A 7 28.34 50.47 16.87
C SER A 7 27.87 49.72 15.61
N PHE A 8 28.78 49.48 14.66
CA PHE A 8 28.57 48.46 13.62
C PHE A 8 28.79 47.10 14.28
N ARG A 9 27.72 46.30 14.36
CA ARG A 9 27.76 44.93 14.87
C ARG A 9 28.59 44.07 13.90
N TYR A 10 29.90 43.95 14.14
CA TYR A 10 30.73 42.88 13.59
C TYR A 10 30.33 41.58 14.31
N GLY A 11 29.42 40.80 13.73
CA GLY A 11 28.95 39.60 14.41
C GLY A 11 28.13 38.59 13.63
N GLU A 12 27.83 38.82 12.36
CA GLU A 12 27.15 37.83 11.53
C GLU A 12 28.12 37.39 10.44
N LYS A 13 28.82 36.28 10.69
CA LYS A 13 29.61 35.59 9.67
C LYS A 13 28.64 35.06 8.63
N GLY A 14 28.47 35.78 7.53
CA GLY A 14 27.67 35.35 6.40
C GLY A 14 28.25 34.09 5.77
N PHE A 15 27.37 33.22 5.27
CA PHE A 15 27.71 32.03 4.52
C PHE A 15 28.47 32.42 3.25
N THR A 16 29.60 31.77 2.96
CA THR A 16 30.36 32.07 1.74
C THR A 16 29.70 31.40 0.53
N LEU A 17 29.79 32.04 -0.63
CA LEU A 17 29.26 31.47 -1.88
C LEU A 17 29.95 30.15 -2.25
N ILE A 18 31.23 30.00 -1.90
CA ILE A 18 31.97 28.75 -2.15
C ILE A 18 31.49 27.61 -1.25
N GLU A 19 31.14 27.89 0.01
CA GLU A 19 30.52 26.90 0.90
C GLU A 19 29.19 26.40 0.32
N LEU A 20 28.37 27.30 -0.22
CA LEU A 20 27.11 26.90 -0.86
C LEU A 20 27.34 26.10 -2.15
N LEU A 21 28.30 26.53 -2.95
CA LEU A 21 28.63 25.89 -4.23
C LEU A 21 29.06 24.43 -4.03
N VAL A 22 29.94 24.16 -3.08
CA VAL A 22 30.40 22.79 -2.81
C VAL A 22 29.25 21.93 -2.28
N VAL A 23 28.37 22.49 -1.45
CA VAL A 23 27.21 21.76 -0.90
C VAL A 23 26.24 21.35 -2.03
N VAL A 24 25.84 22.26 -2.91
CA VAL A 24 24.92 21.90 -4.01
C VAL A 24 25.57 20.98 -5.03
N ALA A 25 26.90 21.06 -5.22
CA ALA A 25 27.64 20.13 -6.06
C ALA A 25 27.58 18.70 -5.48
N ILE A 26 27.83 18.54 -4.18
CA ILE A 26 27.73 17.22 -3.51
C ILE A 26 26.27 16.73 -3.53
N LEU A 27 25.28 17.59 -3.22
CA LEU A 27 23.86 17.22 -3.29
C LEU A 27 23.44 16.80 -4.71
N GLY A 28 23.98 17.44 -5.75
CA GLY A 28 23.73 17.07 -7.15
C GLY A 28 24.23 15.66 -7.48
N VAL A 29 25.45 15.31 -7.05
CA VAL A 29 26.01 13.96 -7.24
C VAL A 29 25.19 12.91 -6.48
N LEU A 30 24.82 13.18 -5.23
CA LEU A 30 24.00 12.26 -4.42
C LEU A 30 22.61 12.07 -5.05
N ALA A 31 21.96 13.15 -5.49
CA ALA A 31 20.65 13.08 -6.13
C ALA A 31 20.67 12.26 -7.42
N ALA A 32 21.70 12.41 -8.25
CA ALA A 32 21.84 11.66 -9.50
C ALA A 32 21.86 10.13 -9.30
N VAL A 33 22.46 9.65 -8.20
CA VAL A 33 22.52 8.22 -7.88
C VAL A 33 21.24 7.73 -7.20
N VAL A 34 20.64 8.54 -6.31
CA VAL A 34 19.51 8.13 -5.47
C VAL A 34 18.18 8.14 -6.23
N VAL A 35 17.90 9.19 -7.00
CA VAL A 35 16.63 9.40 -7.70
C VAL A 35 16.17 8.20 -8.55
N PRO A 36 17.01 7.57 -9.41
CA PRO A 36 16.55 6.44 -10.23
C PRO A 36 16.15 5.22 -9.40
N ASN A 37 16.72 5.05 -8.21
CA ASN A 37 16.42 3.91 -7.36
C ASN A 37 15.08 4.07 -6.62
N VAL A 38 14.74 5.29 -6.20
CA VAL A 38 13.50 5.56 -5.43
C VAL A 38 12.24 5.09 -6.16
N GLY A 39 12.14 5.34 -7.48
CA GLY A 39 10.97 4.92 -8.26
C GLY A 39 10.76 3.40 -8.30
N ARG A 40 11.85 2.62 -8.40
CA ARG A 40 11.80 1.14 -8.38
C ARG A 40 11.39 0.61 -7.01
N PHE A 41 11.94 1.18 -5.94
CA PHE A 41 11.60 0.81 -4.56
C PHE A 41 10.12 1.08 -4.25
N MET A 42 9.58 2.23 -4.68
CA MET A 42 8.16 2.52 -4.50
C MET A 42 7.26 1.53 -5.25
N GLY A 43 7.62 1.14 -6.48
CA GLY A 43 6.87 0.15 -7.25
C GLY A 43 6.85 -1.23 -6.59
N ALA A 44 8.01 -1.70 -6.11
CA ALA A 44 8.11 -2.98 -5.39
C ALA A 44 7.31 -2.97 -4.09
N GLY A 45 7.38 -1.88 -3.31
CA GLY A 45 6.61 -1.74 -2.08
C GLY A 45 5.10 -1.81 -2.30
N THR A 46 4.60 -1.27 -3.42
CA THR A 46 3.18 -1.38 -3.77
C THR A 46 2.76 -2.82 -4.10
N VAL A 47 3.59 -3.58 -4.83
CA VAL A 47 3.32 -4.99 -5.13
C VAL A 47 3.29 -5.82 -3.85
N GLU A 48 4.25 -5.61 -2.95
CA GLU A 48 4.32 -6.31 -1.66
C GLU A 48 3.12 -5.97 -0.75
N ALA A 49 2.69 -4.71 -0.73
CA ALA A 49 1.49 -4.30 -0.02
C ALA A 49 0.24 -5.03 -0.56
N ALA A 50 0.15 -5.17 -1.89
CA ALA A 50 -0.97 -5.88 -2.52
C ALA A 50 -0.98 -7.38 -2.23
N ASN A 51 0.18 -8.02 -2.25
CA ASN A 51 0.32 -9.41 -1.85
C ASN A 51 -0.01 -9.62 -0.37
N THR A 52 0.41 -8.70 0.50
CA THR A 52 0.06 -8.74 1.92
C THR A 52 -1.46 -8.67 2.13
N GLU A 53 -2.15 -7.79 1.41
CA GLU A 53 -3.62 -7.73 1.47
C GLU A 53 -4.26 -9.05 1.02
N ALA A 54 -3.80 -9.63 -0.09
CA ALA A 54 -4.29 -10.92 -0.58
C ALA A 54 -4.12 -12.04 0.47
N HIS A 55 -2.97 -12.10 1.14
CA HIS A 55 -2.72 -13.07 2.21
C HIS A 55 -3.64 -12.87 3.42
N ASN A 56 -3.93 -11.61 3.78
CA ASN A 56 -4.86 -11.31 4.86
C ASN A 56 -6.29 -11.74 4.50
N VAL A 57 -6.71 -11.51 3.24
CA VAL A 57 -8.01 -11.97 2.74
C VAL A 57 -8.09 -13.50 2.76
N GLN A 58 -7.07 -14.20 2.26
CA GLN A 58 -7.01 -15.66 2.29
C GLN A 58 -7.17 -16.20 3.72
N THR A 59 -6.45 -15.60 4.66
CA THR A 59 -6.52 -15.97 6.08
C THR A 59 -7.93 -15.73 6.66
N ALA A 60 -8.55 -14.60 6.32
CA ALA A 60 -9.90 -14.26 6.76
C ALA A 60 -10.96 -15.21 6.19
N VAL A 61 -10.85 -15.60 4.92
CA VAL A 61 -11.73 -16.59 4.28
C VAL A 61 -11.63 -17.93 5.02
N LEU A 62 -10.41 -18.42 5.27
CA LEU A 62 -10.21 -19.68 5.96
C LEU A 62 -10.71 -19.64 7.41
N ALA A 63 -10.46 -18.54 8.14
CA ALA A 63 -10.98 -18.35 9.49
C ALA A 63 -12.52 -18.38 9.51
N TYR A 64 -13.15 -17.70 8.56
CA TYR A 64 -14.60 -17.72 8.40
C TYR A 64 -15.14 -19.13 8.12
N MET A 65 -14.49 -19.90 7.25
CA MET A 65 -14.89 -21.28 6.96
C MET A 65 -14.75 -22.18 8.19
N VAL A 66 -13.67 -22.03 8.97
CA VAL A 66 -13.46 -22.80 10.21
C VAL A 66 -14.53 -22.47 11.25
N ASP A 67 -14.79 -21.18 11.51
CA ASP A 67 -15.76 -20.76 12.52
C ASP A 67 -17.20 -21.20 12.20
N ASN A 68 -17.53 -21.29 10.91
CA ASN A 68 -18.86 -21.72 10.45
C ASN A 68 -18.90 -23.21 10.07
N SER A 69 -17.83 -23.98 10.33
CA SER A 69 -17.72 -25.41 9.99
C SER A 69 -18.06 -25.72 8.53
N LEU A 70 -17.63 -24.84 7.61
CA LEU A 70 -17.87 -24.95 6.18
C LEU A 70 -16.73 -25.72 5.51
N SER A 71 -17.08 -26.81 4.81
CA SER A 71 -16.13 -27.50 3.92
C SER A 71 -16.04 -26.87 2.54
N THR A 72 -17.07 -26.11 2.14
CA THR A 72 -17.12 -25.40 0.86
C THR A 72 -17.91 -24.09 0.97
N ILE A 73 -17.55 -23.12 0.14
CA ILE A 73 -18.28 -21.88 -0.10
C ILE A 73 -19.18 -22.12 -1.33
N THR A 74 -20.50 -22.06 -1.16
CA THR A 74 -21.43 -22.35 -2.27
C THR A 74 -21.41 -21.20 -3.28
N ASN A 75 -21.09 -21.49 -4.55
CA ASN A 75 -20.81 -20.51 -5.62
C ASN A 75 -19.74 -19.50 -5.20
N GLY A 76 -18.46 -19.85 -5.40
CA GLY A 76 -17.30 -18.99 -5.15
C GLY A 76 -17.61 -17.50 -5.28
N GLY A 77 -17.38 -16.75 -4.20
CA GLY A 77 -17.87 -15.39 -4.05
C GLY A 77 -16.79 -14.33 -4.21
N GLU A 78 -17.19 -13.05 -4.13
CA GLU A 78 -16.28 -11.92 -4.18
C GLU A 78 -16.12 -11.29 -2.78
N VAL A 79 -14.88 -11.03 -2.37
CA VAL A 79 -14.54 -10.24 -1.17
C VAL A 79 -13.84 -8.97 -1.61
N GLY A 80 -14.30 -7.80 -1.19
CA GLY A 80 -13.71 -6.53 -1.63
C GLY A 80 -14.17 -5.32 -0.82
N PRO A 81 -13.83 -4.11 -1.28
CA PRO A 81 -14.15 -2.87 -0.58
C PRO A 81 -15.67 -2.69 -0.32
N SER A 82 -16.49 -3.12 -1.28
CA SER A 82 -17.94 -2.91 -1.33
C SER A 82 -18.78 -4.19 -1.48
N VAL A 83 -18.15 -5.36 -1.62
CA VAL A 83 -18.82 -6.65 -1.85
C VAL A 83 -18.25 -7.68 -0.89
N ASP A 84 -19.14 -8.40 -0.20
CA ASP A 84 -18.75 -9.46 0.73
C ASP A 84 -19.48 -10.76 0.37
N ILE A 85 -18.85 -11.90 0.66
CA ILE A 85 -19.44 -13.23 0.48
C ILE A 85 -20.37 -13.55 1.68
N PRO A 86 -21.69 -13.70 1.48
CA PRO A 86 -22.52 -14.57 2.29
C PRO A 86 -22.42 -15.98 1.71
N SER A 87 -21.71 -16.89 2.39
CA SER A 87 -21.30 -18.17 1.79
C SER A 87 -22.40 -19.23 1.66
N SER A 88 -23.65 -18.90 1.94
CA SER A 88 -24.80 -19.78 1.75
C SER A 88 -26.08 -18.95 1.61
N PRO A 89 -27.07 -19.42 0.80
CA PRO A 89 -28.41 -18.81 0.76
C PRO A 89 -29.09 -18.71 2.14
N ASP A 90 -28.61 -19.47 3.14
CA ASP A 90 -29.21 -19.58 4.47
C ASP A 90 -28.42 -18.88 5.60
N TYR A 91 -27.20 -18.36 5.34
CA TYR A 91 -26.39 -17.67 6.36
C TYR A 91 -26.43 -16.15 6.18
N THR A 92 -27.19 -15.49 7.05
CA THR A 92 -27.40 -14.02 7.07
C THR A 92 -26.57 -13.28 8.14
N GLY A 93 -25.71 -13.99 8.89
CA GLY A 93 -25.02 -13.46 10.07
C GLY A 93 -23.66 -12.81 9.80
N THR A 94 -22.63 -13.63 9.57
CA THR A 94 -21.23 -13.15 9.49
C THR A 94 -20.71 -13.28 8.06
N THR A 95 -20.07 -12.23 7.56
CA THR A 95 -19.38 -12.22 6.27
C THR A 95 -17.87 -12.28 6.47
N VAL A 96 -17.11 -12.66 5.44
CA VAL A 96 -15.64 -12.71 5.48
C VAL A 96 -15.03 -11.37 5.94
N LYS A 97 -15.66 -10.23 5.62
CA LYS A 97 -15.20 -8.90 6.03
C LYS A 97 -15.15 -8.68 7.54
N SER A 98 -15.96 -9.41 8.32
CA SER A 98 -15.89 -9.35 9.78
C SER A 98 -14.54 -9.83 10.33
N PHE A 99 -13.78 -10.59 9.54
CA PHE A 99 -12.46 -11.12 9.89
C PHE A 99 -11.31 -10.28 9.35
N ILE A 100 -11.62 -9.21 8.61
CA ILE A 100 -10.64 -8.33 7.99
C ILE A 100 -10.60 -7.00 8.74
N THR A 101 -9.43 -6.64 9.25
CA THR A 101 -9.21 -5.32 9.85
C THR A 101 -8.79 -4.32 8.78
N GLY A 102 -9.70 -3.45 8.33
CA GLY A 102 -9.39 -2.33 7.43
C GLY A 102 -10.24 -2.29 6.16
N ILE A 103 -9.90 -1.37 5.26
CA ILE A 103 -10.54 -1.23 3.94
C ILE A 103 -9.66 -1.94 2.91
N LEU A 104 -10.23 -2.93 2.24
CA LEU A 104 -9.59 -3.60 1.11
C LEU A 104 -9.43 -2.64 -0.07
N GLN A 105 -8.33 -2.77 -0.79
CA GLN A 105 -8.06 -2.03 -2.01
C GLN A 105 -8.52 -2.77 -3.27
N ALA A 106 -8.52 -4.11 -3.22
CA ALA A 106 -8.91 -4.94 -4.35
C ALA A 106 -10.12 -5.82 -4.04
N LYS A 107 -10.77 -6.25 -5.12
CA LYS A 107 -11.78 -7.29 -5.09
C LYS A 107 -11.15 -8.63 -5.41
N TYR A 108 -11.43 -9.64 -4.62
CA TYR A 108 -10.88 -10.98 -4.70
C TYR A 108 -11.98 -11.99 -5.01
N THR A 109 -11.76 -12.84 -6.00
CA THR A 109 -12.63 -13.96 -6.34
C THR A 109 -12.14 -15.21 -5.62
N ILE A 110 -13.02 -15.83 -4.85
CA ILE A 110 -12.70 -16.97 -3.98
C ILE A 110 -13.33 -18.24 -4.57
N SER A 111 -12.58 -19.34 -4.62
CA SER A 111 -13.09 -20.64 -5.05
C SER A 111 -14.01 -21.26 -3.98
N PRO A 112 -14.78 -22.31 -4.32
CA PRO A 112 -15.54 -23.06 -3.33
C PRO A 112 -14.68 -23.64 -2.20
N GLU A 113 -13.40 -23.92 -2.45
CA GLU A 113 -12.45 -24.43 -1.47
C GLU A 113 -11.87 -23.33 -0.55
N GLY A 114 -12.21 -22.06 -0.80
CA GLY A 114 -11.72 -20.93 -0.03
C GLY A 114 -10.42 -20.31 -0.55
N GLU A 115 -9.96 -20.68 -1.74
CA GLU A 115 -8.71 -20.15 -2.33
C GLU A 115 -8.96 -18.92 -3.20
N ILE A 116 -8.08 -17.92 -3.14
CA ILE A 116 -8.13 -16.79 -4.08
C ILE A 116 -7.76 -17.28 -5.49
N THR A 117 -8.70 -17.16 -6.43
CA THR A 117 -8.52 -17.54 -7.85
C THR A 117 -8.38 -16.35 -8.78
N GLY A 118 -8.81 -15.17 -8.33
CA GLY A 118 -8.74 -13.94 -9.10
C GLY A 118 -8.69 -12.73 -8.21
N ALA A 119 -8.13 -11.63 -8.71
CA ALA A 119 -8.25 -10.34 -8.07
C ALA A 119 -8.33 -9.22 -9.11
N THR A 120 -9.16 -8.21 -8.85
CA THR A 120 -9.28 -7.02 -9.69
C THR A 120 -9.18 -5.75 -8.86
N THR A 121 -8.57 -4.73 -9.45
CA THR A 121 -8.49 -3.37 -8.93
C THR A 121 -9.71 -2.55 -9.34
N THR A 122 -10.88 -3.17 -9.46
CA THR A 122 -12.12 -2.43 -9.71
C THR A 122 -12.51 -1.73 -8.40
N ASP A 123 -12.71 -0.41 -8.45
CA ASP A 123 -13.01 0.43 -7.28
C ASP A 123 -11.87 0.57 -6.25
N VAL A 124 -10.61 0.61 -6.70
CA VAL A 124 -9.48 0.87 -5.78
C VAL A 124 -9.63 2.21 -5.10
N THR A 125 -9.45 2.23 -3.77
CA THR A 125 -9.38 3.49 -3.02
C THR A 125 -8.01 4.16 -3.11
N ASP A 126 -6.94 3.43 -3.48
CA ASP A 126 -5.59 3.95 -3.69
C ASP A 126 -5.14 3.84 -5.16
N SER A 127 -4.89 4.99 -5.79
CA SER A 127 -4.40 5.08 -7.17
C SER A 127 -3.01 4.42 -7.39
N LYS A 128 -2.27 4.05 -6.34
CA LYS A 128 -0.96 3.39 -6.50
C LYS A 128 -1.06 2.00 -7.08
N TRP A 129 -2.20 1.32 -6.94
CA TRP A 129 -2.40 -0.04 -7.43
C TRP A 129 -2.81 -0.09 -8.90
N THR A 130 -2.95 1.08 -9.55
CA THR A 130 -3.22 1.14 -10.99
C THR A 130 -2.10 0.45 -11.77
N GLY A 131 -2.47 -0.47 -12.65
CA GLY A 131 -1.53 -1.24 -13.47
C GLY A 131 -0.95 -2.48 -12.81
N LEU A 132 -1.35 -2.81 -11.58
CA LEU A 132 -1.09 -4.14 -11.03
C LEU A 132 -1.95 -5.20 -11.74
N SER A 133 -1.38 -6.37 -11.95
CA SER A 133 -2.05 -7.54 -12.52
C SER A 133 -2.00 -8.69 -11.53
N TRP A 134 -3.02 -9.55 -11.56
CA TRP A 134 -3.12 -10.74 -10.72
C TRP A 134 -2.84 -12.02 -11.50
N ASP A 135 -2.10 -12.94 -10.90
CA ASP A 135 -1.91 -14.32 -11.35
C ASP A 135 -2.15 -15.25 -10.15
N ALA A 136 -3.01 -16.26 -10.31
CA ALA A 136 -3.40 -17.14 -9.20
C ALA A 136 -2.23 -17.95 -8.59
N THR A 137 -1.12 -18.11 -9.30
CA THR A 137 0.07 -18.82 -8.81
C THR A 137 1.10 -17.87 -8.20
N LYS A 138 1.16 -16.62 -8.68
CA LYS A 138 2.21 -15.65 -8.31
C LYS A 138 1.71 -14.51 -7.43
N GLY A 139 0.41 -14.32 -7.31
CA GLY A 139 -0.22 -13.18 -6.67
C GLY A 139 -0.18 -11.92 -7.55
N TRP A 140 -0.10 -10.77 -6.91
CA TRP A 140 0.04 -9.47 -7.56
C TRP A 140 1.44 -9.28 -8.14
N TYR A 141 1.50 -8.70 -9.33
CA TYR A 141 2.73 -8.27 -9.98
C TYR A 141 2.50 -7.02 -10.83
N LYS A 142 3.61 -6.44 -11.30
CA LYS A 142 3.63 -5.27 -12.18
C LYS A 142 4.43 -5.57 -13.44
#